data_AF-A0AAV8Z282-F1
#
_entry.id   AF-A0AAV8Z282-F1
#
_cell.length_a   1.000
_cell.length_b   1.000
_cell.length_c   1.000
_cell.angle_alpha   90.00
_cell.angle_beta   90.00
_cell.angle_gamma   90.00
#
_symmetry.space_group_name_H-M   'P 1'
#
loop_
_entity.id
_entity.type
_entity.pdbx_description
1 polymer ?
#
loop_
_entity_poly.entity_id
_entity_poly.type
_entity_poly.pdbx_seq_one_letter_code
_entity_poly.pdbx_strand_id
1 'polypeptide(L)' 'MTRRPSLGLPPPPPPPTTMGGSHRCDVCGKQLSTKLTLKRHKEQQHLQPLNNAVCSLCHKVFRTLNSLNNHRSIYHRRQK' A
#
# COMPACT_ATOMS: atom_id res chain seq x y z
N MET A 1 -15.24 -51.64 -8.84
CA MET A 1 -15.81 -50.37 -9.34
C MET A 1 -15.56 -49.27 -8.30
N THR A 2 -14.37 -48.69 -8.27
CA THR A 2 -14.13 -47.47 -7.46
C THR A 2 -13.19 -46.58 -8.26
N ARG A 3 -13.80 -45.71 -9.07
CA ARG A 3 -13.07 -44.72 -9.85
C ARG A 3 -12.52 -43.69 -8.87
N ARG A 4 -11.21 -43.74 -8.61
CA ARG A 4 -10.50 -42.71 -7.84
C ARG A 4 -10.76 -41.37 -8.51
N PRO A 5 -11.30 -40.35 -7.80
CA PRO A 5 -11.46 -39.04 -8.39
C PRO A 5 -10.08 -38.42 -8.57
N SER A 6 -9.76 -38.08 -9.81
CA SER A 6 -8.58 -37.31 -10.19
C SER A 6 -8.71 -35.91 -9.58
N LEU A 7 -8.14 -35.70 -8.40
CA LEU A 7 -7.95 -34.37 -7.82
C LEU A 7 -7.02 -33.59 -8.76
N GLY A 8 -7.62 -32.76 -9.62
CA GLY A 8 -6.88 -31.80 -10.44
C GLY A 8 -6.16 -30.83 -9.54
N LEU A 9 -4.84 -30.96 -9.45
CA LEU A 9 -4.01 -29.94 -8.81
C LEU A 9 -4.22 -28.61 -9.57
N PRO A 10 -4.48 -27.50 -8.87
CA PRO A 10 -4.50 -26.20 -9.52
C PRO A 10 -3.12 -25.91 -10.12
N PRO A 11 -3.04 -25.23 -11.27
CA PRO A 11 -1.77 -24.88 -11.87
C PRO A 11 -0.94 -24.02 -10.90
N PRO A 12 0.38 -24.23 -10.81
CA PRO A 12 1.24 -23.36 -10.02
C PRO A 12 1.10 -21.91 -10.52
N PRO A 13 1.15 -20.90 -9.62
CA PRO A 13 1.13 -19.50 -10.06
C PRO A 13 2.28 -19.27 -11.04
N PRO A 14 2.07 -18.49 -12.11
CA PRO A 14 3.12 -18.25 -13.10
C PRO A 14 4.37 -17.69 -12.40
N PRO A 15 5.58 -18.15 -12.76
CA PRO A 15 6.79 -17.50 -12.28
C PRO A 15 6.77 -16.03 -12.71
N PRO A 16 7.25 -15.09 -11.89
CA PRO A 16 7.33 -13.69 -12.30
C PRO A 16 8.33 -13.58 -13.46
N THR A 17 7.85 -13.64 -14.70
CA THR A 17 8.60 -13.34 -15.92
C THR A 17 8.84 -11.84 -15.97
N THR A 18 9.77 -11.35 -15.15
CA THR A 18 10.23 -9.96 -15.18
C THR A 18 11.47 -9.86 -16.05
N MET A 19 11.28 -9.94 -17.37
CA MET A 19 12.23 -9.37 -18.33
C MET A 19 12.00 -7.85 -18.36
N GLY A 20 12.68 -7.13 -17.47
CA GLY A 20 12.67 -5.66 -17.44
C GLY A 20 12.22 -5.06 -16.10
N GLY A 21 13.16 -4.93 -15.16
CA GLY A 21 13.25 -3.85 -14.17
C GLY A 21 12.02 -3.47 -13.32
N SER A 22 10.98 -4.29 -13.23
CA SER A 22 9.72 -3.91 -12.57
C SER A 22 9.66 -4.55 -11.19
N HIS A 23 9.53 -3.72 -10.15
CA HIS A 23 9.43 -4.17 -8.78
C HIS A 23 7.96 -4.27 -8.38
N ARG A 24 7.47 -5.50 -8.20
CA ARG A 24 6.07 -5.78 -7.84
C ARG A 24 5.88 -5.79 -6.33
N CYS A 25 4.86 -5.07 -5.85
CA CYS A 25 4.47 -5.08 -4.44
C CYS A 25 3.86 -6.43 -4.10
N ASP A 26 4.45 -7.12 -3.14
CA ASP A 26 3.96 -8.42 -2.66
C ASP A 26 2.60 -8.32 -1.93
N VAL A 27 2.24 -7.15 -1.41
CA VAL A 27 1.02 -6.95 -0.60
C VAL A 27 -0.21 -6.65 -1.46
N CYS A 28 -0.07 -5.88 -2.54
CA CYS A 28 -1.20 -5.51 -3.41
C CYS A 28 -0.98 -5.82 -4.90
N GLY A 29 0.16 -6.43 -5.25
CA GLY A 29 0.47 -6.80 -6.63
C GLY A 29 0.84 -5.64 -7.57
N LYS A 30 0.89 -4.38 -7.10
CA LYS A 30 1.21 -3.19 -7.92
C LYS A 30 2.63 -3.28 -8.48
N GLN A 31 2.82 -3.06 -9.78
CA GLN A 31 4.15 -2.95 -10.41
C GLN A 31 4.65 -1.51 -10.38
N LEU A 32 5.86 -1.33 -9.86
CA LEU A 32 6.54 -0.06 -9.68
C LEU A 32 7.86 -0.08 -10.48
N SER A 33 8.29 1.07 -10.99
CA SER A 33 9.43 1.18 -11.89
C SER A 33 10.80 1.01 -11.21
N THR A 34 10.90 1.15 -9.88
CA THR A 34 12.16 1.00 -9.13
C THR A 34 11.94 0.43 -7.72
N LYS A 35 12.98 -0.19 -7.12
CA LYS A 35 12.96 -0.67 -5.72
C LYS A 35 12.61 0.44 -4.74
N LEU A 36 13.12 1.66 -4.95
CA LEU A 36 12.91 2.79 -4.05
C LEU A 36 11.42 3.20 -4.03
N THR A 37 10.80 3.30 -5.21
CA THR A 37 9.36 3.64 -5.29
C THR A 37 8.51 2.53 -4.67
N LEU A 38 8.90 1.26 -4.83
CA LEU A 38 8.24 0.13 -4.17
C LEU A 38 8.40 0.18 -2.64
N LYS A 39 9.58 0.50 -2.12
CA LYS A 39 9.82 0.64 -0.68
C LYS A 39 8.93 1.74 -0.10
N ARG A 40 8.93 2.92 -0.72
CA ARG A 40 8.03 4.04 -0.34
C ARG A 40 6.56 3.65 -0.46
N HIS A 41 6.18 2.93 -1.51
CA HIS A 41 4.81 2.44 -1.69
C HIS A 41 4.40 1.49 -0.55
N LYS A 42 5.24 0.51 -0.20
CA LYS A 42 5.01 -0.36 0.97
C LYS A 42 4.90 0.48 2.24
N GLU A 43 5.82 1.41 2.46
CA GLU A 43 5.86 2.26 3.65
C GLU A 43 4.63 3.17 3.79
N GLN A 44 4.05 3.62 2.67
CA GLN A 44 2.94 4.57 2.65
C GLN A 44 1.56 3.93 2.54
N GLN A 45 1.45 2.74 1.94
CA GLN A 45 0.18 2.06 1.65
C GLN A 45 -0.04 0.79 2.47
N HIS A 46 1.02 0.16 2.99
CA HIS A 46 0.95 -1.16 3.61
C HIS A 46 1.52 -1.21 5.02
N LEU A 47 2.65 -0.56 5.25
CA LEU A 47 3.04 -0.15 6.59
C LEU A 47 2.10 0.99 6.95
N GLN A 48 1.05 0.62 7.65
CA GLN A 48 0.09 1.55 8.22
C GLN A 48 0.86 2.65 8.94
N PRO A 49 0.58 3.95 8.69
CA PRO A 49 1.23 5.03 9.41
C PRO A 49 0.86 4.86 10.88
N LEU A 50 1.79 4.30 11.65
CA LEU A 50 1.64 4.08 13.09
C LEU A 50 1.29 5.39 13.81
N ASN A 51 1.59 6.52 13.16
CA ASN A 51 1.23 7.86 13.57
C ASN A 51 0.19 8.41 12.59
N ASN A 52 -1.03 7.88 12.61
CA ASN A 52 -2.18 8.52 11.98
C ASN A 52 -2.26 9.96 12.50
N ALA A 53 -1.81 10.93 11.69
CA ALA A 53 -1.89 12.33 12.04
C ALA A 53 -3.35 12.73 11.81
N VAL A 54 -4.15 12.62 12.88
CA VAL A 54 -5.58 12.96 12.85
C VAL A 54 -5.74 14.43 13.21
N CYS A 55 -6.49 15.17 12.40
CA CYS A 55 -6.84 16.53 12.75
C CYS A 55 -7.88 16.53 13.87
N SER A 56 -7.58 17.12 15.02
CA SER A 56 -8.52 17.21 16.15
C SER A 56 -9.74 18.10 15.86
N LEU A 57 -9.75 18.86 14.76
CA LEU A 57 -10.82 19.80 14.41
C LEU A 57 -11.84 19.21 13.43
N CYS A 58 -11.41 18.34 12.52
CA CYS A 58 -12.27 17.72 11.51
C CYS A 58 -12.14 16.19 11.44
N HIS A 59 -11.34 15.60 12.33
CA HIS A 59 -11.03 14.17 12.42
C HIS A 59 -10.50 13.53 11.12
N LYS A 60 -9.99 14.34 10.20
CA LYS A 60 -9.42 13.86 8.95
C LYS A 60 -8.06 13.23 9.22
N VAL A 61 -7.87 12.02 8.68
CA VAL A 61 -6.64 11.23 8.86
C VAL A 61 -5.65 11.56 7.75
N PHE A 62 -4.44 11.94 8.13
CA PHE A 62 -3.34 12.20 7.21
C PHE A 62 -2.23 11.18 7.39
N ARG A 63 -1.54 10.91 6.27
CA ARG A 63 -0.41 9.96 6.21
C ARG A 63 0.87 10.51 6.86
N THR A 64 0.96 11.82 7.07
CA THR A 64 2.11 12.48 7.68
C THR A 64 1.69 13.67 8.55
N LEU A 65 2.49 13.98 9.57
CA LEU A 65 2.31 15.17 10.41
C LEU A 65 2.42 16.46 9.60
N ASN A 66 3.29 16.51 8.58
CA ASN A 66 3.47 17.70 7.76
C ASN A 66 2.22 18.01 6.92
N SER A 67 1.57 16.97 6.35
CA SER A 67 0.29 17.13 5.65
C SER A 67 -0.81 17.60 6.59
N LEU A 68 -0.87 17.07 7.82
CA LEU A 68 -1.79 17.54 8.85
C LEU A 68 -1.54 19.01 9.19
N ASN A 69 -0.28 19.41 9.43
CA ASN A 69 0.05 20.77 9.83
C ASN A 69 -0.30 21.78 8.73
N ASN A 70 -0.01 21.45 7.46
CA ASN A 70 -0.42 22.26 6.33
C ASN A 70 -1.95 22.34 6.19
N HIS A 71 -2.66 21.22 6.34
CA HIS A 71 -4.12 21.20 6.36
C HIS A 71 -4.67 22.09 7.49
N ARG A 72 -4.11 22.01 8.69
CA ARG A 72 -4.52 22.84 9.82
C ARG A 72 -4.24 24.32 9.56
N SER A 73 -3.12 24.65 8.94
CA SER A 73 -2.78 26.03 8.55
C SER A 73 -3.70 26.61 7.46
N ILE A 74 -4.13 25.80 6.49
CA ILE A 74 -4.97 26.28 5.38
C ILE A 74 -6.46 26.29 5.76
N TYR A 75 -6.96 25.18 6.30
CA TYR A 75 -8.39 24.95 6.56
C TYR A 75 -8.80 25.36 7.97
N HIS A 76 -7.88 25.37 8.91
CA HIS A 76 -8.12 25.72 10.32
C HIS A 76 -7.28 26.91 10.78
N ARG A 77 -6.87 27.77 9.84
CA ARG A 77 -6.01 28.96 10.03
C ARG A 77 -6.47 29.90 11.16
N ARG A 78 -7.75 29.82 11.54
CA ARG A 78 -8.43 30.69 12.52
C ARG A 78 -8.56 30.11 13.93
N GLN A 79 -7.89 29.02 14.26
CA GLN A 79 -7.88 28.48 15.63
C GLN A 79 -6.56 28.86 16.32
N LYS A 80 -6.49 30.08 16.85
CA LYS A 80 -5.50 30.50 17.83
C LYS A 80 -6.22 31.07 19.04
#